data_AF-A0A2G9HH25-F1
#
_entry.id   AF-A0A2G9HH25-F1
#
_cell.length_a   1.000
_cell.length_b   1.000
_cell.length_c   1.000
_cell.angle_alpha   90.00
_cell.angle_beta   90.00
_cell.angle_gamma   90.00
#
_symmetry.space_group_name_H-M   'P 1'
#
loop_
_entity.id
_entity.type
_entity.pdbx_description
1 polymer ?
#
loop_
_entity_poly.entity_id
_entity_poly.type
_entity_poly.pdbx_seq_one_letter_code
_entity_poly.pdbx_strand_id
1 'polypeptide(L)'
;MTASPILGKGGSIDGLEALLRAKVYSVEDKDELEKFVTSPIVNVYYYGSVENGYSSPNLIYTKKLEDIKHQSMLALRTNSHDQSTVRSTKKTLQRLHSNLTFCLENLGLWGALQASYILLKGDHYENTELVEEEESCSDSNLCNKYLHQAASVLASDCPGDGLAADLSSIEVLQEPHFSKKLLRLIGVLSNFRLQPDMKCIIFVNRIVTARSLSYILKHLKFLSSWKSDFLVGVHSGFASRKSTNNLLEKFRSAESVSCDKGR
;
A
#
# COMPACT_ATOMS: atom_id res chain seq x y z
N MET A 1 -19.74 15.22 -20.85
CA MET A 1 -19.77 13.76 -20.66
C MET A 1 -19.32 13.45 -19.24
N THR A 2 -20.12 12.74 -18.45
CA THR A 2 -19.73 12.24 -17.13
C THR A 2 -19.80 10.72 -17.15
N ALA A 3 -18.80 10.04 -16.58
CA ALA A 3 -18.75 8.58 -16.55
C ALA A 3 -19.77 7.97 -15.56
N SER A 4 -20.25 8.77 -14.59
CA SER A 4 -21.43 8.50 -13.76
C SER A 4 -21.74 9.70 -12.87
N PRO A 5 -23.02 10.01 -12.61
CA PRO A 5 -23.39 10.79 -11.44
C PRO A 5 -23.16 9.94 -10.18
N ILE A 6 -22.45 10.49 -9.18
CA ILE A 6 -22.19 9.78 -7.92
C ILE A 6 -23.51 9.69 -7.14
N LEU A 7 -24.18 8.54 -7.20
CA LEU A 7 -25.24 8.17 -6.26
C LEU A 7 -24.64 8.14 -4.84
N GLY A 8 -24.90 9.17 -4.05
CA GLY A 8 -24.55 9.17 -2.61
C GLY A 8 -23.97 10.46 -2.03
N LYS A 9 -23.54 11.44 -2.85
CA LYS A 9 -23.13 12.78 -2.35
C LYS A 9 -24.18 13.86 -2.62
N GLY A 10 -25.43 13.58 -2.27
CA GLY A 10 -26.50 14.59 -2.12
C GLY A 10 -27.06 15.24 -3.38
N GLY A 11 -26.62 14.87 -4.59
CA GLY A 11 -27.21 15.33 -5.84
C GLY A 11 -28.06 14.25 -6.50
N SER A 12 -29.35 14.53 -6.77
CA SER A 12 -30.16 13.69 -7.67
C SER A 12 -29.72 13.93 -9.12
N ILE A 13 -29.90 12.91 -9.96
CA ILE A 13 -29.73 13.01 -11.42
C ILE A 13 -30.61 14.15 -11.96
N ASP A 14 -31.85 14.25 -11.48
CA ASP A 14 -32.80 15.30 -11.85
C ASP A 14 -32.29 16.70 -11.48
N GLY A 15 -31.59 16.81 -10.34
CA GLY A 15 -30.98 18.05 -9.90
C GLY A 15 -29.84 18.49 -10.82
N LEU A 16 -29.08 17.53 -11.35
CA LEU A 16 -28.03 17.78 -12.32
C LEU A 16 -28.61 18.19 -13.69
N GLU A 17 -29.66 17.51 -14.14
CA GLU A 17 -30.40 17.84 -15.37
C GLU A 17 -30.96 19.26 -15.33
N ALA A 18 -31.62 19.62 -14.23
CA ALA A 18 -32.19 20.96 -14.04
C ALA A 18 -31.11 22.06 -14.00
N LEU A 19 -30.01 21.82 -13.30
CA LEU A 19 -28.88 22.76 -13.22
C LEU A 19 -28.22 22.98 -14.59
N LEU A 20 -27.98 21.89 -15.32
CA LEU A 20 -27.25 21.91 -16.59
C LEU A 20 -28.16 22.18 -17.79
N ARG A 21 -29.49 22.22 -17.60
CA ARG A 21 -30.51 22.27 -18.66
C ARG A 21 -30.26 21.21 -19.73
N ALA A 22 -29.90 20.00 -19.29
CA ALA A 22 -29.58 18.86 -20.13
C ALA A 22 -30.47 17.68 -19.78
N LYS A 23 -30.67 16.76 -20.73
CA LYS A 23 -31.26 15.45 -20.46
C LYS A 23 -30.16 14.40 -20.37
N VAL A 24 -30.25 13.52 -19.37
CA VAL A 24 -29.43 12.32 -19.27
C VAL A 24 -29.98 11.32 -20.26
N TYR A 25 -29.09 10.85 -21.14
CA TYR A 25 -29.37 9.73 -22.02
C TYR A 25 -28.65 8.51 -21.47
N SER A 26 -29.39 7.56 -20.91
CA SER A 26 -28.88 6.23 -20.59
C SER A 26 -29.04 5.33 -21.81
N VAL A 27 -27.96 4.68 -22.22
CA VAL A 27 -28.04 3.61 -23.22
C VAL A 27 -28.78 2.44 -22.57
N GLU A 28 -30.02 2.19 -22.99
CA GLU A 28 -30.87 1.12 -22.43
C GLU A 28 -30.42 -0.27 -22.87
N ASP A 29 -29.90 -0.38 -24.09
CA ASP A 29 -29.48 -1.65 -24.67
C ASP A 29 -27.98 -1.89 -24.47
N LYS A 30 -27.65 -2.78 -23.53
CA LYS A 30 -26.27 -3.24 -23.32
C LYS A 30 -25.70 -3.92 -24.56
N ASP A 31 -26.53 -4.57 -25.37
CA ASP A 31 -26.07 -5.31 -26.55
C ASP A 31 -25.62 -4.37 -27.67
N GLU A 32 -26.19 -3.16 -27.76
CA GLU A 32 -25.70 -2.12 -28.65
C GLU A 32 -24.34 -1.57 -28.20
N LEU A 33 -24.14 -1.39 -26.89
CA LEU A 33 -22.88 -0.91 -26.31
C LEU A 33 -21.76 -1.96 -26.40
N GLU A 34 -22.08 -3.24 -26.20
CA GLU A 34 -21.13 -4.36 -26.27
C GLU A 34 -20.53 -4.56 -27.66
N LYS A 35 -21.20 -4.09 -28.73
CA LYS A 35 -20.64 -4.04 -30.10
C LYS A 35 -19.47 -3.08 -30.22
N PHE A 36 -19.37 -2.07 -29.35
CA PHE A 36 -18.35 -1.03 -29.42
C PHE A 36 -17.36 -1.06 -28.25
N VAL A 37 -17.79 -1.57 -27.09
CA VAL A 37 -16.98 -1.63 -25.87
C VAL A 37 -17.20 -2.96 -25.16
N THR A 38 -16.14 -3.74 -24.97
CA THR A 38 -16.23 -4.99 -24.22
C THR A 38 -16.48 -4.74 -22.73
N SER A 39 -17.49 -5.40 -22.19
CA SER A 39 -17.75 -5.44 -20.75
C SER A 39 -16.61 -6.15 -20.01
N PRO A 40 -16.10 -5.60 -18.89
CA PRO A 40 -15.06 -6.26 -18.12
C PRO A 40 -15.61 -7.49 -17.41
N ILE A 41 -14.83 -8.58 -17.41
CA ILE A 41 -15.14 -9.77 -16.60
C ILE A 41 -14.79 -9.46 -15.14
N VAL A 42 -15.78 -9.53 -14.26
CA VAL A 42 -15.61 -9.27 -12.82
C VAL A 42 -15.47 -10.59 -12.07
N ASN A 43 -14.30 -10.80 -11.48
CA ASN A 43 -14.04 -11.94 -10.59
C ASN A 43 -13.94 -11.48 -9.14
N VAL A 44 -14.66 -12.16 -8.24
CA VAL A 44 -14.65 -11.87 -6.80
C VAL A 44 -13.85 -12.92 -6.06
N TYR A 45 -12.81 -12.48 -5.34
CA TYR A 45 -11.95 -13.35 -4.55
C TYR A 45 -12.14 -13.09 -3.06
N TYR A 46 -12.51 -14.13 -2.32
CA TYR A 46 -12.66 -14.07 -0.87
C TYR A 46 -11.33 -14.38 -0.18
N TYR A 47 -10.97 -13.55 0.80
CA TYR A 47 -9.81 -13.70 1.66
C TYR A 47 -10.21 -13.49 3.13
N GLY A 48 -9.90 -14.47 3.98
CA GLY A 48 -10.33 -14.46 5.39
C GLY A 48 -11.79 -14.88 5.59
N SER A 49 -12.07 -15.51 6.73
CA SER A 49 -13.43 -15.84 7.18
C SER A 49 -13.80 -14.89 8.32
N VAL A 50 -15.08 -14.52 8.39
CA VAL A 50 -15.70 -13.74 9.48
C VAL A 50 -15.80 -14.58 10.77
N GLU A 51 -15.59 -15.90 10.70
CA GLU A 51 -16.00 -16.83 11.77
C GLU A 51 -14.96 -17.19 12.84
N ASN A 52 -13.69 -16.78 12.76
CA ASN A 52 -12.74 -17.12 13.82
C ASN A 52 -12.54 -15.98 14.81
N GLY A 53 -13.34 -15.99 15.87
CA GLY A 53 -13.12 -15.29 17.14
C GLY A 53 -11.87 -15.77 17.93
N TYR A 54 -10.93 -16.46 17.28
CA TYR A 54 -9.66 -16.89 17.86
C TYR A 54 -8.51 -16.21 17.12
N SER A 55 -7.88 -15.27 17.82
CA SER A 55 -6.57 -14.63 17.59
C SER A 55 -6.00 -14.81 16.19
N SER A 56 -6.24 -13.85 15.29
CA SER A 56 -5.46 -13.75 14.06
C SER A 56 -3.97 -13.77 14.40
N PRO A 57 -3.10 -14.51 13.68
CA PRO A 57 -1.65 -14.53 13.92
C PRO A 57 -1.04 -13.11 14.00
N ASN A 58 -1.63 -12.15 13.30
CA ASN A 58 -1.26 -10.73 13.31
C ASN A 58 -1.59 -9.99 14.62
N LEU A 59 -2.44 -10.54 15.49
CA LEU A 59 -2.87 -9.91 16.74
C LEU A 59 -1.69 -9.75 17.71
N ILE A 60 -0.76 -10.71 17.70
CA ILE A 60 0.46 -10.65 18.52
C ILE A 60 1.27 -9.41 18.12
N TYR A 61 1.56 -9.24 16.83
CA TYR A 61 2.32 -8.09 16.35
C TYR A 61 1.56 -6.77 16.47
N THR A 62 0.23 -6.80 16.33
CA THR A 62 -0.62 -5.62 16.58
C THR A 62 -0.45 -5.15 18.02
N LYS A 63 -0.49 -6.07 19.00
CA LYS A 63 -0.23 -5.76 20.41
C LYS A 63 1.19 -5.25 20.63
N LYS A 64 2.21 -5.93 20.08
CA LYS A 64 3.60 -5.46 20.20
C LYS A 64 3.78 -4.03 19.64
N LEU A 65 3.18 -3.70 18.49
CA LEU A 65 3.22 -2.37 17.90
C LEU A 65 2.47 -1.31 18.73
N GLU A 66 1.36 -1.70 19.36
CA GLU A 66 0.61 -0.87 20.32
C GLU A 66 1.45 -0.57 21.56
N ASP A 67 2.15 -1.56 22.10
CA ASP A 67 3.02 -1.41 23.27
C ASP A 67 4.18 -0.43 22.98
N ILE A 68 4.85 -0.60 21.83
CA ILE A 68 5.92 0.32 21.38
C ILE A 68 5.39 1.75 21.21
N LYS A 69 4.19 1.90 20.62
CA LYS A 69 3.53 3.22 20.50
C LYS A 69 3.26 3.81 21.88
N HIS A 70 2.75 3.01 22.82
CA HIS A 70 2.44 3.47 24.17
C HIS A 70 3.70 3.96 24.90
N GLN A 71 4.80 3.18 24.84
CA GLN A 71 6.09 3.58 25.41
C GLN A 71 6.62 4.87 24.78
N SER A 72 6.53 5.00 23.46
CA SER A 72 6.94 6.20 22.72
C SER A 72 6.12 7.43 23.14
N MET A 73 4.81 7.23 23.36
CA MET A 73 3.89 8.28 23.83
C MET A 73 4.18 8.70 25.27
N LEU A 74 4.56 7.78 26.15
CA LEU A 74 4.98 8.09 27.51
C LEU A 74 6.30 8.88 27.52
N ALA A 75 7.31 8.42 26.77
CA ALA A 75 8.59 9.11 26.63
C ALA A 75 8.43 10.54 26.09
N LEU A 76 7.51 10.76 25.15
CA LEU A 76 7.20 12.09 24.62
C LEU A 76 6.64 13.03 25.71
N ARG A 77 5.84 12.53 26.65
CA ARG A 77 5.27 13.34 27.75
C ARG A 77 6.31 13.71 28.79
N THR A 78 7.27 12.84 29.05
CA THR A 78 8.29 13.05 30.09
C THR A 78 9.40 14.01 29.65
N ASN A 79 9.73 14.03 28.35
CA ASN A 79 10.95 14.66 27.86
C ASN A 79 10.76 16.05 27.21
N SER A 80 9.53 16.55 27.06
CA SER A 80 9.29 17.82 26.34
C SER A 80 8.58 18.87 27.19
N HIS A 81 9.13 20.09 27.16
CA HIS A 81 8.55 21.28 27.77
C HIS A 81 7.72 22.13 26.79
N ASP A 82 7.80 21.87 25.49
CA ASP A 82 7.07 22.61 24.46
C ASP A 82 5.83 21.84 23.98
N GLN A 83 4.66 22.44 24.19
CA GLN A 83 3.38 21.83 23.86
C GLN A 83 3.15 21.71 22.34
N SER A 84 3.79 22.56 21.53
CA SER A 84 3.59 22.58 20.08
C SER A 84 4.30 21.41 19.38
N THR A 85 5.56 21.16 19.71
CA THR A 85 6.34 19.97 19.28
C THR A 85 5.76 18.66 19.79
N VAL A 86 5.26 18.61 21.03
CA VAL A 86 4.54 17.42 21.54
C VAL A 86 3.33 17.09 20.66
N ARG A 87 2.59 18.11 20.23
CA ARG A 87 1.38 17.93 19.42
C ARG A 87 1.71 17.47 17.99
N SER A 88 2.75 18.02 17.36
CA SER A 88 3.19 17.60 16.02
C SER A 88 3.74 16.18 16.05
N THR A 89 4.66 15.87 16.97
CA THR A 89 5.29 14.55 17.10
C THR A 89 4.27 13.46 17.43
N LYS A 90 3.28 13.74 18.28
CA LYS A 90 2.16 12.82 18.52
C LYS A 90 1.39 12.49 17.24
N LYS A 91 1.06 13.49 16.41
CA LYS A 91 0.36 13.27 15.14
C LYS A 91 1.20 12.43 14.19
N THR A 92 2.49 12.71 14.09
CA THR A 92 3.42 11.94 13.25
C THR A 92 3.50 10.49 13.72
N LEU A 93 3.70 10.24 15.02
CA LEU A 93 3.74 8.90 15.59
C LEU A 93 2.45 8.12 15.34
N GLN A 94 1.28 8.76 15.53
CA GLN A 94 -0.01 8.16 15.22
C GLN A 94 -0.14 7.77 13.74
N ARG A 95 0.33 8.63 12.82
CA ARG A 95 0.33 8.35 11.38
C ARG A 95 1.26 7.19 11.03
N LEU A 96 2.48 7.16 11.58
CA LEU A 96 3.44 6.07 11.38
C LEU A 96 2.88 4.74 11.87
N HIS A 97 2.35 4.72 13.09
CA HIS A 97 1.73 3.53 13.65
C HIS A 97 0.52 3.06 12.84
N SER A 98 -0.35 3.98 12.41
CA SER A 98 -1.49 3.64 11.54
C SER A 98 -1.04 3.05 10.21
N ASN A 99 0.08 3.52 9.65
CA ASN A 99 0.65 2.99 8.43
C ASN A 99 1.19 1.57 8.61
N LEU A 100 1.94 1.30 9.69
CA LEU A 100 2.49 -0.01 9.97
C LEU A 100 1.39 -1.05 10.25
N THR A 101 0.41 -0.70 11.08
CA THR A 101 -0.74 -1.58 11.37
C THR A 101 -1.55 -1.87 10.11
N PHE A 102 -1.78 -0.88 9.26
CA PHE A 102 -2.46 -1.09 7.97
C PHE A 102 -1.67 -2.02 7.03
N CYS A 103 -0.35 -1.87 6.96
CA CYS A 103 0.49 -2.78 6.18
C CYS A 103 0.51 -4.19 6.78
N LEU A 104 0.55 -4.34 8.11
CA LEU A 104 0.46 -5.63 8.78
C LEU A 104 -0.85 -6.35 8.42
N GLU A 105 -1.97 -5.65 8.48
CA GLU A 105 -3.29 -6.20 8.15
C GLU A 105 -3.40 -6.59 6.66
N ASN A 106 -2.94 -5.73 5.75
CA ASN A 106 -3.16 -5.92 4.32
C ASN A 106 -2.09 -6.77 3.65
N LEU A 107 -0.85 -6.75 4.14
CA LEU A 107 0.31 -7.41 3.51
C LEU A 107 0.96 -8.47 4.42
N GLY A 108 0.72 -8.44 5.73
CA GLY A 108 1.37 -9.34 6.70
C GLY A 108 2.63 -8.75 7.29
N LEU A 109 3.34 -9.58 8.06
CA LEU A 109 4.55 -9.21 8.80
C LEU A 109 5.62 -8.57 7.90
N TRP A 110 5.88 -9.19 6.74
CA TRP A 110 6.86 -8.70 5.77
C TRP A 110 6.49 -7.34 5.18
N GLY A 111 5.21 -7.12 4.90
CA GLY A 111 4.76 -5.82 4.39
C GLY A 111 4.85 -4.71 5.43
N ALA A 112 4.62 -5.03 6.71
CA ALA A 112 4.83 -4.11 7.82
C ALA A 112 6.31 -3.82 8.06
N LEU A 113 7.17 -4.85 8.02
CA LEU A 113 8.61 -4.70 8.13
C LEU A 113 9.14 -3.81 7.00
N GLN A 114 8.75 -4.07 5.76
CA GLN A 114 9.17 -3.25 4.63
C GLN A 114 8.63 -1.82 4.72
N ALA A 115 7.41 -1.64 5.24
CA ALA A 115 6.86 -0.31 5.50
C ALA A 115 7.69 0.45 6.53
N SER A 116 8.23 -0.22 7.56
CA SER A 116 9.10 0.41 8.56
C SER A 116 10.39 0.94 7.93
N TYR A 117 11.04 0.16 7.07
CA TYR A 117 12.24 0.59 6.35
C TYR A 117 11.98 1.73 5.37
N ILE A 118 10.85 1.68 4.66
CA ILE A 118 10.43 2.76 3.76
C ILE A 118 10.21 4.07 4.53
N LEU A 119 9.62 4.00 5.72
CA LEU A 119 9.37 5.18 6.56
C LEU A 119 10.65 5.70 7.23
N LEU A 120 11.62 4.83 7.53
CA LEU A 120 12.94 5.21 8.07
C LEU A 120 13.82 5.91 7.03
N LYS A 121 13.85 5.40 5.79
CA LYS A 121 14.64 6.00 4.68
C LYS A 121 14.12 7.37 4.24
N GLY A 122 12.93 7.76 4.68
CA GLY A 122 12.33 9.05 4.33
C GLY A 122 11.92 9.18 2.86
N ASP A 123 11.67 10.42 2.45
CA ASP A 123 11.07 10.76 1.16
C ASP A 123 12.07 10.76 -0.02
N HIS A 124 13.31 10.29 0.20
CA HIS A 124 14.29 10.09 -0.88
C HIS A 124 13.84 8.92 -1.79
N TYR A 125 13.03 9.26 -2.79
CA TYR A 125 12.84 8.46 -3.98
C TYR A 125 14.05 8.65 -4.90
N GLU A 126 15.13 7.96 -4.60
CA GLU A 126 16.09 7.56 -5.62
C GLU A 126 16.13 6.04 -5.65
N ASN A 127 16.28 5.50 -6.86
CA ASN A 127 16.50 4.07 -7.08
C ASN A 127 17.49 3.57 -6.03
N THR A 128 17.16 2.50 -5.33
CA THR A 128 18.10 1.82 -4.44
C THR A 128 19.27 1.27 -5.26
N GLU A 129 20.24 2.13 -5.55
CA GLU A 129 21.66 1.84 -5.50
C GLU A 129 22.25 2.86 -4.53
N LEU A 130 22.42 2.40 -3.30
CA LEU A 130 23.43 2.82 -2.32
C LEU A 130 23.98 4.24 -2.46
N VAL A 131 23.38 5.25 -1.79
CA VAL A 131 24.15 6.41 -1.30
C VAL A 131 23.55 6.93 0.01
N GLU A 132 24.35 6.74 1.05
CA GLU A 132 24.74 7.60 2.18
C GLU A 132 23.72 8.41 2.99
N GLU A 133 24.02 8.38 4.29
CA GLU A 133 23.37 8.98 5.43
C GLU A 133 23.46 10.52 5.37
N GLU A 134 22.31 11.20 5.39
CA GLU A 134 22.24 12.55 5.94
C GLU A 134 21.11 12.64 6.96
N GLU A 135 21.55 12.69 8.21
CA GLU A 135 20.76 12.82 9.42
C GLU A 135 20.44 14.30 9.66
N SER A 136 19.16 14.70 9.57
CA SER A 136 18.73 15.99 10.13
C SER A 136 17.21 16.11 10.29
N CYS A 137 16.75 16.10 11.55
CA CYS A 137 15.83 17.09 12.15
C CYS A 137 15.48 16.61 13.57
N SER A 138 15.80 17.34 14.64
CA SER A 138 15.83 16.80 16.02
C SER A 138 14.49 16.34 16.65
N ASP A 139 13.34 16.54 15.99
CA ASP A 139 12.06 15.88 16.33
C ASP A 139 11.99 14.41 15.81
N SER A 140 12.97 14.00 14.99
CA SER A 140 13.12 12.68 14.37
C SER A 140 13.45 11.58 15.36
N ASN A 141 14.02 11.88 16.52
CA ASN A 141 14.61 10.85 17.38
C ASN A 141 13.54 9.87 17.92
N LEU A 142 12.41 10.37 18.41
CA LEU A 142 11.36 9.49 18.96
C LEU A 142 10.61 8.70 17.88
N CYS A 143 10.32 9.33 16.74
CA CYS A 143 9.68 8.64 15.62
C CYS A 143 10.60 7.59 15.00
N ASN A 144 11.89 7.89 14.86
CA ASN A 144 12.89 6.94 14.38
C ASN A 144 13.09 5.80 15.38
N LYS A 145 13.18 6.10 16.69
CA LYS A 145 13.20 5.08 17.74
C LYS A 145 12.01 4.14 17.66
N TYR A 146 10.79 4.69 17.52
CA TYR A 146 9.59 3.91 17.31
C TYR A 146 9.71 2.98 16.10
N LEU A 147 10.15 3.52 14.95
CA LEU A 147 10.30 2.74 13.71
C LEU A 147 11.38 1.66 13.82
N HIS A 148 12.52 1.94 14.45
CA HIS A 148 13.57 0.95 14.71
C HIS A 148 13.10 -0.16 15.64
N GLN A 149 12.40 0.18 16.73
CA GLN A 149 11.82 -0.81 17.64
C GLN A 149 10.76 -1.66 16.93
N ALA A 150 9.91 -1.03 16.12
CA ALA A 150 8.93 -1.75 15.30
C ALA A 150 9.62 -2.69 14.30
N ALA A 151 10.62 -2.22 13.56
CA ALA A 151 11.38 -3.04 12.61
C ALA A 151 12.03 -4.24 13.29
N SER A 152 12.68 -4.03 14.44
CA SER A 152 13.32 -5.10 15.22
C SER A 152 12.30 -6.16 15.67
N VAL A 153 11.15 -5.75 16.19
CA VAL A 153 10.08 -6.66 16.61
C VAL A 153 9.46 -7.42 15.45
N LEU A 154 9.33 -6.78 14.28
CA LEU A 154 8.76 -7.42 13.10
C LEU A 154 9.77 -8.39 12.46
N ALA A 155 11.07 -8.09 12.55
CA ALA A 155 12.14 -8.93 12.01
C ALA A 155 12.46 -10.16 12.88
N SER A 156 12.21 -10.12 14.19
CA SER A 156 12.58 -11.23 15.11
C SER A 156 11.99 -12.58 14.73
N ASP A 157 10.82 -12.55 14.09
CA ASP A 157 10.02 -13.73 13.76
C ASP A 157 9.96 -13.97 12.23
N CYS A 158 10.74 -13.22 11.45
CA CYS A 158 10.92 -13.42 10.00
C CYS A 158 12.04 -14.44 9.74
N PRO A 159 11.85 -15.44 8.87
CA PRO A 159 12.92 -16.35 8.49
C PRO A 159 13.96 -15.61 7.63
N GLY A 160 15.20 -15.55 8.10
CA GLY A 160 16.34 -14.89 7.43
C GLY A 160 16.69 -13.50 7.99
N ASP A 161 17.77 -12.89 7.47
CA ASP A 161 18.30 -11.59 7.94
C ASP A 161 17.48 -10.38 7.46
N GLY A 162 16.16 -10.40 7.67
CA GLY A 162 15.24 -9.28 7.50
C GLY A 162 15.02 -8.72 6.09
N LEU A 163 16.05 -8.52 5.27
CA LEU A 163 15.99 -8.02 3.89
C LEU A 163 16.59 -8.99 2.87
N ALA A 164 17.43 -9.93 3.32
CA ALA A 164 18.06 -10.95 2.47
C ALA A 164 17.26 -12.26 2.40
N ALA A 165 16.08 -12.31 3.01
CA ALA A 165 15.27 -13.52 3.03
C ALA A 165 14.71 -13.87 1.64
N ASP A 166 14.68 -15.17 1.33
CA ASP A 166 13.96 -15.64 0.15
C ASP A 166 12.46 -15.57 0.39
N LEU A 167 11.83 -14.49 -0.09
CA LEU A 167 10.38 -14.28 0.00
C LEU A 167 9.56 -15.36 -0.73
N SER A 168 10.21 -16.20 -1.54
CA SER A 168 9.57 -17.29 -2.26
C SER A 168 9.58 -18.61 -1.50
N SER A 169 10.16 -18.66 -0.31
CA SER A 169 10.16 -19.87 0.51
C SER A 169 8.74 -20.18 1.01
N ILE A 170 8.45 -21.48 1.14
CA ILE A 170 7.14 -21.95 1.63
C ILE A 170 6.85 -21.41 3.04
N GLU A 171 7.90 -21.24 3.86
CA GLU A 171 7.81 -20.71 5.22
C GLU A 171 7.35 -19.25 5.26
N VAL A 172 7.62 -18.46 4.21
CA VAL A 172 7.19 -17.05 4.10
C VAL A 172 5.81 -16.93 3.43
N LEU A 173 5.43 -17.88 2.57
CA LEU A 173 4.15 -17.88 1.84
C LEU A 173 2.96 -18.36 2.70
N GLN A 174 2.93 -17.97 3.97
CA GLN A 174 1.88 -18.31 4.93
C GLN A 174 1.64 -17.17 5.93
N GLU A 175 0.57 -17.25 6.71
CA GLU A 175 0.38 -16.34 7.83
C GLU A 175 1.31 -16.70 9.00
N PRO A 176 1.81 -15.73 9.78
CA PRO A 176 1.58 -14.28 9.71
C PRO A 176 2.47 -13.53 8.69
N HIS A 177 3.41 -14.23 8.05
CA HIS A 177 4.44 -13.63 7.19
C HIS A 177 3.83 -12.81 6.05
N PHE A 178 2.89 -13.41 5.32
CA PHE A 178 2.00 -12.71 4.40
C PHE A 178 0.54 -12.83 4.85
N SER A 179 -0.22 -11.76 4.66
CA SER A 179 -1.66 -11.77 4.95
C SER A 179 -2.41 -12.70 3.97
N LYS A 180 -3.57 -13.24 4.38
CA LYS A 180 -4.48 -13.94 3.45
C LYS A 180 -4.81 -13.11 2.22
N LYS A 181 -4.96 -11.79 2.38
CA LYS A 181 -5.26 -10.85 1.29
C LYS A 181 -4.14 -10.84 0.25
N LEU A 182 -2.89 -10.72 0.72
CA LEU A 182 -1.72 -10.72 -0.15
C LEU A 182 -1.52 -12.10 -0.80
N LEU A 183 -1.65 -13.18 -0.04
CA LEU A 183 -1.55 -14.55 -0.59
C LEU A 183 -2.59 -14.79 -1.71
N ARG A 184 -3.82 -14.30 -1.53
CA ARG A 184 -4.82 -14.35 -2.61
C ARG A 184 -4.42 -13.54 -3.82
N LEU A 185 -3.93 -12.31 -3.64
CA LEU A 185 -3.44 -11.47 -4.73
C LEU A 185 -2.28 -12.16 -5.49
N ILE A 186 -1.32 -12.73 -4.78
CA ILE A 186 -0.20 -13.48 -5.36
C ILE A 186 -0.71 -14.67 -6.18
N GLY A 187 -1.71 -15.40 -5.67
CA GLY A 187 -2.34 -16.49 -6.42
C GLY A 187 -3.02 -16.01 -7.71
N VAL A 188 -3.72 -14.88 -7.66
CA VAL A 188 -4.33 -14.26 -8.85
C VAL A 188 -3.26 -13.90 -9.87
N LEU A 189 -2.19 -13.19 -9.47
CA LEU A 189 -1.11 -12.78 -10.37
C LEU A 189 -0.38 -13.99 -10.98
N SER A 190 -0.17 -15.04 -10.19
CA SER A 190 0.46 -16.29 -10.66
C SER A 190 -0.32 -16.95 -11.80
N ASN A 191 -1.67 -16.87 -11.81
CA ASN A 191 -2.49 -17.44 -12.86
C ASN A 191 -2.30 -16.77 -14.23
N PHE A 192 -1.84 -15.52 -14.23
CA PHE A 192 -1.60 -14.76 -15.47
C PHE A 192 -0.13 -14.79 -15.90
N ARG A 193 0.74 -15.52 -15.20
CA ARG A 193 2.20 -15.53 -15.48
C ARG A 193 2.56 -15.96 -16.90
N LEU A 194 1.76 -16.85 -17.50
CA LEU A 194 2.00 -17.38 -18.84
C LEU A 194 1.42 -16.50 -19.96
N GLN A 195 0.66 -15.45 -19.62
CA GLN A 195 0.12 -14.54 -20.63
C GLN A 195 1.17 -13.47 -20.98
N PRO A 196 1.63 -13.41 -22.24
CA PRO A 196 2.57 -12.38 -22.67
C PRO A 196 1.92 -11.01 -22.60
N ASP A 197 2.74 -9.98 -22.33
CA ASP A 197 2.35 -8.56 -22.32
C ASP A 197 1.17 -8.18 -21.41
N MET A 198 0.86 -9.03 -20.42
CA MET A 198 -0.20 -8.77 -19.45
C MET A 198 0.17 -7.58 -18.55
N LYS A 199 -0.70 -6.58 -18.52
CA LYS A 199 -0.56 -5.38 -17.69
C LYS A 199 -1.62 -5.40 -16.61
N CYS A 200 -1.24 -5.07 -15.38
CA CYS A 200 -2.16 -5.02 -14.25
C CYS A 200 -1.97 -3.73 -13.46
N ILE A 201 -3.07 -3.17 -12.97
CA ILE A 201 -3.10 -2.08 -12.01
C ILE A 201 -3.68 -2.59 -10.71
N ILE A 202 -2.91 -2.48 -9.62
CA ILE A 202 -3.34 -2.90 -8.29
C ILE A 202 -3.64 -1.66 -7.47
N PHE A 203 -4.90 -1.47 -7.11
CA PHE A 203 -5.32 -0.34 -6.28
C PHE A 203 -5.08 -0.63 -4.80
N VAL A 204 -4.42 0.30 -4.11
CA VAL A 204 -4.16 0.25 -2.67
C VAL A 204 -4.50 1.57 -1.99
N ASN A 205 -4.79 1.54 -0.68
CA ASN A 205 -5.29 2.74 0.00
C ASN A 205 -4.18 3.69 0.48
N ARG A 206 -2.93 3.22 0.61
CA ARG A 206 -1.82 4.01 1.17
C ARG A 206 -0.55 3.90 0.33
N ILE A 207 0.19 5.01 0.24
CA ILE A 207 1.46 5.11 -0.52
C ILE A 207 2.48 4.09 0.00
N VAL A 208 2.66 4.02 1.32
CA VAL A 208 3.59 3.08 1.95
C VAL A 208 3.22 1.63 1.62
N THR A 209 1.92 1.30 1.54
CA THR A 209 1.45 -0.03 1.13
C THR A 209 1.78 -0.31 -0.34
N ALA A 210 1.63 0.67 -1.24
CA ALA A 210 2.03 0.53 -2.64
C ALA A 210 3.54 0.25 -2.78
N ARG A 211 4.35 1.00 -2.05
CA ARG A 211 5.82 0.83 -2.00
C ARG A 211 6.21 -0.54 -1.45
N SER A 212 5.63 -0.95 -0.32
CA SER A 212 5.88 -2.26 0.28
C SER A 212 5.45 -3.40 -0.65
N LEU A 213 4.27 -3.29 -1.28
CA LEU A 213 3.76 -4.30 -2.21
C LEU A 213 4.65 -4.43 -3.44
N SER A 214 5.03 -3.31 -4.08
CA SER A 214 5.92 -3.31 -5.24
C SER A 214 7.26 -3.97 -4.93
N TYR A 215 7.83 -3.70 -3.76
CA TYR A 215 9.03 -4.39 -3.30
C TYR A 215 8.81 -5.89 -3.17
N ILE A 216 7.78 -6.33 -2.44
CA ILE A 216 7.50 -7.76 -2.25
C ILE A 216 7.36 -8.47 -3.61
N LEU A 217 6.55 -7.92 -4.52
CA LEU A 217 6.30 -8.54 -5.83
C LEU A 217 7.58 -8.68 -6.67
N LYS A 218 8.48 -7.69 -6.62
CA LYS A 218 9.80 -7.74 -7.30
C LYS A 218 10.70 -8.85 -6.77
N HIS A 219 10.56 -9.22 -5.50
CA HIS A 219 11.42 -10.19 -4.81
C HIS A 219 10.80 -11.61 -4.77
N LEU A 220 9.63 -11.83 -5.38
CA LEU A 220 9.05 -13.17 -5.55
C LEU A 220 9.57 -13.82 -6.84
N LYS A 221 10.40 -14.86 -6.71
CA LYS A 221 11.05 -15.57 -7.82
C LYS A 221 10.07 -16.14 -8.83
N PHE A 222 8.93 -16.65 -8.37
CA PHE A 222 7.89 -17.19 -9.25
C PHE A 222 7.05 -16.09 -9.93
N LEU A 223 7.24 -14.82 -9.56
CA LEU A 223 6.72 -13.66 -10.28
C LEU A 223 7.84 -12.86 -10.97
N SER A 224 9.01 -13.45 -11.21
CA SER A 224 10.17 -12.74 -11.82
C SER A 224 9.90 -12.14 -13.20
N SER A 225 8.91 -12.66 -13.93
CA SER A 225 8.45 -12.09 -15.20
C SER A 225 7.62 -10.81 -15.02
N TRP A 226 7.08 -10.58 -13.82
CA TRP A 226 6.33 -9.38 -13.48
C TRP A 226 7.30 -8.28 -13.04
N LYS A 227 7.40 -7.22 -13.84
CA LYS A 227 8.08 -5.99 -13.43
C LYS A 227 7.08 -5.15 -12.63
N SER A 228 7.29 -4.93 -11.33
CA SER A 228 6.33 -4.21 -10.47
C SER A 228 6.85 -2.86 -10.00
N ASP A 229 6.12 -1.79 -10.29
CA ASP A 229 6.39 -0.43 -9.82
C ASP A 229 5.15 0.17 -9.13
N PHE A 230 5.29 1.35 -8.53
CA PHE A 230 4.19 2.04 -7.85
C PHE A 230 4.04 3.47 -8.39
N LEU A 231 2.79 3.93 -8.48
CA LEU A 231 2.44 5.27 -8.90
C LEU A 231 1.81 6.03 -7.74
N VAL A 232 2.19 7.30 -7.61
CA VAL A 232 1.62 8.19 -6.60
C VAL A 232 1.29 9.51 -7.27
N GLY A 233 0.16 10.12 -6.88
CA GLY A 233 -0.21 11.43 -7.37
C GLY A 233 0.88 12.47 -7.12
N VAL A 234 1.08 13.37 -8.08
CA VAL A 234 2.11 14.43 -8.07
C VAL A 234 2.03 15.33 -6.82
N HIS A 235 0.83 15.53 -6.28
CA HIS A 235 0.59 16.32 -5.06
C HIS A 235 1.01 15.63 -3.76
N SER A 236 1.46 14.38 -3.84
CA SER A 236 1.91 13.64 -2.66
C SER A 236 3.30 14.06 -2.18
N GLY A 237 4.04 14.83 -2.98
CA GLY A 237 5.45 15.15 -2.73
C GLY A 237 6.43 14.03 -3.11
N PHE A 238 5.93 12.82 -3.42
CA PHE A 238 6.75 11.63 -3.69
C PHE A 238 7.08 11.37 -5.17
N ALA A 239 6.43 12.08 -6.10
CA ALA A 239 6.62 11.86 -7.54
C ALA A 239 6.59 13.17 -8.30
N SER A 240 7.61 13.40 -9.14
CA SER A 240 7.60 14.50 -10.09
C SER A 240 6.72 14.13 -11.30
N ARG A 241 6.23 15.14 -12.03
CA ARG A 241 5.55 14.91 -13.32
C ARG A 241 6.42 14.08 -14.28
N LYS A 242 7.74 14.31 -14.27
CA LYS A 242 8.69 13.61 -15.13
C LYS A 242 8.83 12.13 -14.76
N SER A 243 8.98 11.80 -13.47
CA SER A 243 9.06 10.41 -13.02
C SER A 243 7.75 9.65 -13.26
N THR A 244 6.61 10.32 -13.05
CA THR A 244 5.29 9.76 -13.32
C THR A 244 5.10 9.45 -14.81
N ASN A 245 5.47 10.39 -15.69
CA ASN A 245 5.38 10.18 -17.14
C ASN A 245 6.30 9.04 -17.61
N ASN A 246 7.53 8.97 -17.11
CA ASN A 246 8.44 7.87 -17.45
C ASN A 246 7.86 6.52 -17.03
N LEU A 247 7.23 6.43 -15.85
CA LEU A 247 6.56 5.21 -15.41
C LEU A 247 5.36 4.86 -16.29
N LEU A 248 4.56 5.85 -16.70
CA LEU A 248 3.43 5.64 -17.61
C LEU A 248 3.89 5.15 -18.99
N GLU A 249 5.00 5.68 -19.52
CA GLU A 249 5.57 5.21 -20.77
C GLU A 249 6.07 3.76 -20.65
N LYS A 250 6.75 3.41 -19.55
CA LYS A 250 7.14 2.00 -19.26
C LYS A 250 5.93 1.07 -19.14
N PHE A 251 4.84 1.55 -18.53
CA PHE A 251 3.61 0.78 -18.43
C PHE A 251 2.97 0.57 -19.81
N ARG A 252 2.97 1.61 -20.66
CA ARG A 252 2.48 1.55 -22.05
C ARG A 252 3.32 0.60 -22.92
N SER A 253 4.64 0.57 -22.74
CA SER A 253 5.55 -0.32 -23.47
C SER A 253 5.53 -1.79 -22.99
N ALA A 254 4.65 -2.17 -22.06
CA ALA A 254 4.57 -3.52 -21.48
C ALA A 254 5.76 -3.92 -20.60
N GLU A 255 6.48 -2.93 -20.07
CA GLU A 255 7.62 -3.14 -19.19
C GLU A 255 7.28 -3.07 -17.69
N SER A 256 6.03 -2.83 -17.27
CA SER A 256 5.73 -2.76 -15.83
C SER A 256 4.26 -3.00 -15.46
N VAL A 257 4.07 -3.26 -14.17
CA VAL A 257 2.81 -3.48 -13.45
C VAL A 257 2.74 -2.39 -12.39
N SER A 258 1.64 -1.66 -12.32
CA SER A 258 1.56 -0.45 -11.49
C SER A 258 0.69 -0.67 -10.26
N CYS A 259 1.23 -0.40 -9.07
CA CYS A 259 0.42 -0.26 -7.86
C CYS A 259 -0.01 1.21 -7.73
N ASP A 260 -1.30 1.51 -7.86
CA ASP A 260 -1.82 2.87 -7.79
C ASP A 260 -2.57 3.13 -6.48
N LYS A 261 -2.44 4.35 -5.95
CA LYS A 261 -3.26 4.79 -4.83
C LYS A 261 -4.60 5.28 -5.37
N GLY A 262 -5.67 4.50 -5.17
CA GLY A 262 -7.03 4.92 -5.50
C GLY A 262 -7.36 6.28 -4.84
N ARG A 263 -8.04 7.16 -5.58
CA ARG A 263 -8.46 8.48 -5.09
C ARG A 263 -9.45 8.38 -3.95
#